data_AF-A0A3N0YQX4-F1
#
_entry.id   AF-A0A3N0YQX4-F1
#
_cell.length_a   1.000
_cell.length_b   1.000
_cell.length_c   1.000
_cell.angle_alpha   90.00
_cell.angle_beta   90.00
_cell.angle_gamma   90.00
#
_symmetry.space_group_name_H-M   'P 1'
#
loop_
_entity.id
_entity.type
_entity.pdbx_description
1 polymer ?
#
loop_
_entity_poly.entity_id
_entity_poly.type
_entity_poly.pdbx_seq_one_letter_code
_entity_poly.pdbx_strand_id
1 'polypeptide(L)'
;MSVSALNNRLNQLYKLSNIKIFVDDCFEHNNKLNEVKKAFQKLISLPVTPDVQDTFDALHTVDTNGEDVEVTDMSVKLTFDSLSSYSTMAENLKVSTERVCLITNYGQESVECQLVPKKRIIAADGSPCLRVTDFSSGCHCDTGGETRRCCSSPCLYQDNLKSYWCSSGQELIVCSPPYSLITYKGERCKDDHPCGTFGEDYYWCYKISGSWDYCSPPLWRSKAKNGQYCRSDNACAKYGSSSRWCFTDDGNKHKCCTSDDCSSTVSDQTCKPDHRCGYHGEKYLWCYTTDGSWDYCCTSCG
;
A
#
# COMPACT_ATOMS: atom_id res chain seq x y z
N MET A 1 19.02 -16.29 31.63
CA MET A 1 19.68 -16.42 32.95
C MET A 1 20.67 -15.27 33.03
N SER A 2 20.58 -14.39 34.02
CA SER A 2 21.41 -13.18 34.02
C SER A 2 22.90 -13.50 34.10
N VAL A 3 23.76 -12.68 33.48
CA VAL A 3 25.23 -12.74 33.54
C VAL A 3 25.70 -12.74 35.00
N SER A 4 24.99 -12.03 35.89
CA SER A 4 25.22 -12.08 37.34
C SER A 4 24.98 -13.49 37.92
N ALA A 5 23.86 -14.12 37.57
CA ALA A 5 23.55 -15.48 38.00
C ALA A 5 24.53 -16.52 37.41
N LEU A 6 24.99 -16.31 36.18
CA LEU A 6 25.95 -17.18 35.51
C LEU A 6 27.36 -17.09 36.14
N ASN A 7 27.84 -15.88 36.41
CA ASN A 7 29.11 -15.65 37.13
C ASN A 7 29.06 -16.25 38.54
N ASN A 8 27.94 -16.10 39.26
CA ASN A 8 27.76 -16.68 40.58
C ASN A 8 27.79 -18.22 40.54
N ARG A 9 27.13 -18.82 39.54
CA ARG A 9 27.12 -20.27 39.37
C ARG A 9 28.49 -20.83 38.99
N LEU A 10 29.25 -20.12 38.16
CA LEU A 10 30.63 -20.49 37.81
C LEU A 10 31.59 -20.38 39.00
N ASN A 11 31.49 -19.31 39.79
CA ASN A 11 32.28 -19.15 41.01
C ASN A 11 31.96 -20.24 42.05
N GLN A 12 30.70 -20.68 42.14
CA GLN A 12 30.31 -21.80 42.99
C GLN A 12 30.83 -23.16 42.49
N LEU A 13 30.76 -23.42 41.17
CA LEU A 13 31.20 -24.68 40.58
C LEU A 13 32.71 -24.88 40.65
N TYR A 14 33.48 -23.81 40.49
CA TYR A 14 34.94 -23.88 40.43
C TYR A 14 35.66 -23.33 41.69
N LYS A 15 34.90 -22.94 42.73
CA LYS A 15 35.42 -22.34 43.98
C LYS A 15 36.38 -21.17 43.73
N LEU A 16 36.09 -20.36 42.73
CA LEU A 16 36.90 -19.20 42.38
C LEU A 16 36.49 -18.00 43.24
N SER A 17 37.45 -17.26 43.76
CA SER A 17 37.21 -16.04 44.53
C SER A 17 37.05 -14.84 43.60
N ASN A 18 35.81 -14.41 43.38
CA ASN A 18 35.44 -13.12 42.76
C ASN A 18 35.95 -12.88 41.33
N ILE A 19 35.99 -13.90 40.48
CA ILE A 19 36.28 -13.69 39.06
C ILE A 19 34.96 -13.37 38.33
N LYS A 20 34.91 -12.21 37.66
CA LYS A 20 33.84 -11.84 36.73
C LYS A 20 34.31 -12.17 35.32
N ILE A 21 33.83 -13.28 34.77
CA ILE A 21 34.19 -13.74 33.42
C ILE A 21 33.38 -12.95 32.37
N PHE A 22 32.15 -12.57 32.72
CA PHE A 22 31.26 -11.76 31.91
C PHE A 22 30.92 -10.45 32.63
N VAL A 23 30.92 -9.33 31.91
CA VAL A 23 30.96 -7.97 32.50
C VAL A 23 29.58 -7.47 32.92
N ASP A 24 28.53 -7.69 32.12
CA ASP A 24 27.14 -7.27 32.38
C ASP A 24 26.19 -7.98 31.42
N ASP A 25 24.90 -8.07 31.77
CA ASP A 25 23.83 -8.25 30.80
C ASP A 25 23.65 -6.92 30.07
N CYS A 26 23.98 -6.86 28.78
CA CYS A 26 23.88 -5.63 28.01
C CYS A 26 22.52 -4.95 28.28
N PHE A 27 22.58 -3.77 28.92
CA PHE A 27 21.46 -2.85 29.20
C PHE A 27 20.63 -3.09 30.48
N GLU A 28 21.05 -3.93 31.43
CA GLU A 28 20.25 -4.26 32.62
C GLU A 28 19.93 -3.04 33.53
N HIS A 29 20.74 -1.96 33.48
CA HIS A 29 20.59 -0.81 34.39
C HIS A 29 20.37 0.54 33.70
N ASN A 30 20.03 0.59 32.41
CA ASN A 30 20.11 1.85 31.69
C ASN A 30 18.75 2.55 31.54
N ASN A 31 18.54 3.64 32.30
CA ASN A 31 17.55 4.67 31.97
C ASN A 31 17.71 5.18 30.52
N LYS A 32 18.91 5.01 29.92
CA LYS A 32 19.13 5.23 28.48
C LYS A 32 18.33 4.31 27.58
N LEU A 33 17.91 3.11 27.95
CA LEU A 33 17.05 2.30 27.07
C LEU A 33 15.66 2.94 26.93
N ASN A 34 15.15 3.55 28.00
CA ASN A 34 13.90 4.32 27.95
C ASN A 34 14.08 5.65 27.23
N GLU A 35 15.24 6.31 27.36
CA GLU A 35 15.56 7.50 26.57
C GLU A 35 15.80 7.19 25.09
N VAL A 36 16.43 6.06 24.77
CA VAL A 36 16.63 5.56 23.41
C VAL A 36 15.28 5.17 22.82
N LYS A 37 14.42 4.45 23.55
CA LYS A 37 13.03 4.19 23.11
C LYS A 37 12.25 5.49 22.87
N LYS A 38 12.38 6.48 23.76
CA LYS A 38 11.75 7.81 23.58
C LYS A 38 12.35 8.57 22.40
N ALA A 39 13.66 8.51 22.18
CA ALA A 39 14.35 9.16 21.07
C ALA A 39 13.99 8.49 19.74
N PHE A 40 13.90 7.16 19.71
CA PHE A 40 13.46 6.37 18.56
C PHE A 40 11.99 6.64 18.25
N GLN A 41 11.12 6.66 19.26
CA GLN A 41 9.72 7.07 19.11
C GLN A 41 9.61 8.52 18.61
N LYS A 42 10.46 9.43 19.10
CA LYS A 42 10.49 10.82 18.66
C LYS A 42 10.96 10.95 17.21
N LEU A 43 11.96 10.19 16.79
CA LEU A 43 12.45 10.13 15.40
C LEU A 43 11.37 9.58 14.45
N ILE A 44 10.65 8.54 14.87
CA ILE A 44 9.52 7.97 14.11
C ILE A 44 8.33 8.95 14.04
N SER A 45 8.19 9.86 15.01
CA SER A 45 7.03 10.78 15.12
C SER A 45 7.27 12.18 14.55
N LEU A 46 8.40 12.45 13.90
CA LEU A 46 8.68 13.77 13.33
C LEU A 46 7.97 13.97 11.97
N PRO A 47 7.49 15.20 11.68
CA PRO A 47 6.89 15.52 10.39
C PRO A 47 7.93 15.39 9.27
N VAL A 48 7.59 14.60 8.26
CA VAL A 48 8.51 14.05 7.28
C VAL A 48 8.74 15.04 6.13
N THR A 49 9.95 15.60 6.05
CA THR A 49 10.62 16.12 4.85
C THR A 49 12.12 15.82 5.00
N PRO A 50 12.97 16.08 3.99
CA PRO A 50 13.55 15.16 3.01
C PRO A 50 14.14 13.81 3.49
N ASP A 51 14.07 13.44 4.77
CA ASP A 51 14.75 12.26 5.33
C ASP A 51 13.93 10.95 5.27
N VAL A 52 13.18 10.73 4.18
CA VAL A 52 12.56 9.42 3.96
C VAL A 52 13.63 8.36 3.68
N GLN A 53 14.78 8.77 3.12
CA GLN A 53 15.93 7.91 2.86
C GLN A 53 16.61 7.43 4.16
N ASP A 54 16.72 8.28 5.18
CA ASP A 54 17.39 7.90 6.45
C ASP A 54 16.55 6.90 7.27
N THR A 55 15.22 7.03 7.22
CA THR A 55 14.32 6.03 7.82
C THR A 55 14.36 4.70 7.04
N PHE A 56 14.53 4.78 5.72
CA PHE A 56 14.72 3.63 4.83
C PHE A 56 16.05 2.90 5.09
N ASP A 57 17.14 3.65 5.29
CA ASP A 57 18.45 3.09 5.63
C ASP A 57 18.47 2.53 7.07
N ALA A 58 17.71 3.13 7.99
CA ALA A 58 17.49 2.60 9.35
C ALA A 58 16.69 1.27 9.33
N LEU A 59 15.74 1.11 8.40
CA LEU A 59 15.01 -0.15 8.22
C LEU A 59 15.89 -1.26 7.63
N HIS A 60 16.89 -0.92 6.81
CA HIS A 60 17.89 -1.86 6.29
C HIS A 60 18.91 -2.33 7.35
N THR A 61 19.14 -1.54 8.40
CA THR A 61 20.19 -1.81 9.42
C THR A 61 19.70 -2.62 10.62
N VAL A 62 18.41 -2.95 10.70
CA VAL A 62 17.89 -3.91 11.70
C VAL A 62 18.18 -5.34 11.21
N ASP A 63 19.45 -5.74 11.26
CA ASP A 63 19.88 -7.12 11.14
C ASP A 63 20.16 -7.65 12.55
N THR A 64 19.27 -8.50 13.07
CA THR A 64 19.36 -9.08 14.42
C THR A 64 20.39 -10.20 14.44
N ASN A 65 21.67 -9.85 14.47
CA ASN A 65 22.73 -10.80 14.77
C ASN A 65 22.92 -10.93 16.29
N GLY A 66 22.30 -11.95 16.87
CA GLY A 66 22.66 -12.52 18.18
C GLY A 66 21.67 -12.28 19.32
N GLU A 67 21.04 -13.38 19.77
CA GLU A 67 20.10 -13.58 20.89
C GLU A 67 18.61 -13.21 20.71
N ASP A 68 17.77 -14.19 21.08
CA ASP A 68 16.31 -14.33 20.86
C ASP A 68 15.46 -13.19 21.44
N VAL A 69 15.43 -12.05 20.76
CA VAL A 69 14.27 -11.15 20.79
C VAL A 69 13.61 -11.20 19.43
N GLU A 70 12.63 -12.09 19.28
CA GLU A 70 11.78 -12.14 18.11
C GLU A 70 10.84 -10.92 18.14
N VAL A 71 11.25 -9.81 17.51
CA VAL A 71 10.35 -8.70 17.21
C VAL A 71 9.37 -9.19 16.14
N THR A 72 8.31 -9.86 16.59
CA THR A 72 7.33 -10.50 15.72
C THR A 72 6.50 -9.48 14.93
N ASP A 73 6.34 -8.26 15.44
CA ASP A 73 5.59 -7.19 14.79
C ASP A 73 6.10 -5.79 15.21
N MET A 74 6.67 -5.05 14.25
CA MET A 74 6.98 -3.63 14.40
C MET A 74 6.11 -2.86 13.42
N SER A 75 5.08 -2.20 13.94
CA SER A 75 4.23 -1.31 13.15
C SER A 75 4.80 0.11 13.19
N VAL A 76 5.32 0.55 12.04
CA VAL A 76 5.78 1.93 11.86
C VAL A 76 4.66 2.69 11.16
N LYS A 77 4.27 3.84 11.71
CA LYS A 77 3.37 4.76 11.02
C LYS A 77 4.22 5.75 10.23
N LEU A 78 3.91 5.92 8.96
CA LEU A 78 4.54 6.87 8.06
C LEU A 78 3.50 7.89 7.63
N THR A 79 3.92 9.15 7.49
CA THR A 79 3.08 10.25 7.01
C THR A 79 3.74 10.86 5.78
N PHE A 80 2.94 11.09 4.74
CA PHE A 80 3.36 11.68 3.47
C PHE A 80 2.60 12.98 3.24
N ASP A 81 3.26 13.95 2.62
CA ASP A 81 2.71 15.25 2.23
C ASP A 81 1.79 15.21 1.00
N SER A 82 1.79 14.09 0.26
CA SER A 82 0.91 13.90 -0.88
C SER A 82 0.69 12.42 -1.18
N LEU A 83 -0.41 12.12 -1.88
CA LEU A 83 -0.66 10.77 -2.38
C LEU A 83 0.37 10.33 -3.43
N SER A 84 0.96 11.27 -4.17
CA SER A 84 2.05 10.99 -5.13
C SER A 84 3.32 10.52 -4.42
N SER A 85 3.71 11.21 -3.34
CA SER A 85 4.85 10.84 -2.48
C SER A 85 4.62 9.46 -1.86
N TYR A 86 3.42 9.23 -1.30
CA TYR A 86 3.02 7.92 -0.78
C TYR A 86 3.12 6.84 -1.86
N SER A 87 2.52 7.06 -3.04
CA SER A 87 2.44 6.03 -4.08
C SER A 87 3.83 5.61 -4.54
N THR A 88 4.74 6.56 -4.76
CA THR A 88 6.12 6.28 -5.15
C THR A 88 6.85 5.47 -4.07
N MET A 89 6.74 5.89 -2.80
CA MET A 89 7.39 5.21 -1.69
C MET A 89 6.81 3.82 -1.43
N ALA A 90 5.48 3.66 -1.54
CA ALA A 90 4.81 2.39 -1.36
C ALA A 90 5.28 1.34 -2.38
N GLU A 91 5.47 1.72 -3.64
CA GLU A 91 6.04 0.82 -4.65
C GLU A 91 7.51 0.46 -4.32
N ASN A 92 8.32 1.43 -3.92
CA ASN A 92 9.71 1.17 -3.54
C ASN A 92 9.83 0.21 -2.34
N LEU A 93 8.98 0.38 -1.33
CA LEU A 93 8.95 -0.49 -0.14
C LEU A 93 8.63 -1.95 -0.50
N LYS A 94 7.72 -2.18 -1.43
CA LYS A 94 7.37 -3.53 -1.92
C LYS A 94 8.56 -4.23 -2.57
N VAL A 95 9.42 -3.49 -3.26
CA VAL A 95 10.59 -4.02 -3.99
C VAL A 95 11.79 -4.24 -3.07
N SER A 96 12.06 -3.29 -2.19
CA SER A 96 13.32 -3.23 -1.42
C SER A 96 13.28 -3.95 -0.06
N THR A 97 12.11 -4.03 0.58
CA THR A 97 12.00 -4.48 1.97
C THR A 97 10.97 -5.58 2.18
N GLU A 98 10.27 -6.01 1.13
CA GLU A 98 9.11 -6.92 1.21
C GLU A 98 8.07 -6.46 2.25
N ARG A 99 7.91 -5.15 2.42
CA ARG A 99 6.92 -4.54 3.32
C ARG A 99 5.86 -3.83 2.50
N VAL A 100 4.70 -3.67 3.12
CA VAL A 100 3.55 -2.97 2.53
C VAL A 100 3.16 -1.83 3.46
N CYS A 101 2.99 -0.62 2.93
CA CYS A 101 2.47 0.50 3.70
C CYS A 101 0.96 0.66 3.45
N LEU A 102 0.16 0.20 4.41
CA LEU A 102 -1.29 0.20 4.30
C LEU A 102 -1.87 1.51 4.82
N ILE A 103 -2.55 2.28 3.98
CA ILE A 103 -3.17 3.56 4.34
C ILE A 103 -4.12 3.37 5.53
N THR A 104 -3.93 4.17 6.56
CA THR A 104 -4.78 4.23 7.74
C THR A 104 -5.56 5.54 7.84
N ASN A 105 -5.16 6.57 7.09
CA ASN A 105 -5.84 7.86 7.05
C ASN A 105 -5.57 8.59 5.74
N TYR A 106 -6.63 9.14 5.13
CA TYR A 106 -6.54 10.15 4.08
C TYR A 106 -6.81 11.51 4.73
N GLY A 107 -5.75 12.21 5.14
CA GLY A 107 -5.84 13.61 5.54
C GLY A 107 -6.10 14.51 4.33
N GLN A 108 -6.52 15.75 4.59
CA GLN A 108 -6.70 16.76 3.54
C GLN A 108 -5.38 17.10 2.84
N GLU A 109 -4.27 17.13 3.59
CA GLU A 109 -2.95 17.52 3.10
C GLU A 109 -1.90 16.43 3.35
N SER A 110 -2.29 15.27 3.90
CA SER A 110 -1.35 14.20 4.19
C SER A 110 -1.98 12.82 4.09
N VAL A 111 -1.16 11.82 3.83
CA VAL A 111 -1.56 10.41 3.81
C VAL A 111 -0.79 9.69 4.90
N GLU A 112 -1.50 9.01 5.80
CA GLU A 112 -0.87 8.17 6.82
C GLU A 112 -1.00 6.70 6.42
N CYS A 113 0.08 5.94 6.57
CA CYS A 113 0.05 4.50 6.38
C CYS A 113 0.81 3.76 7.47
N GLN A 114 0.39 2.53 7.72
CA GLN A 114 1.03 1.59 8.62
C GLN A 114 1.88 0.62 7.80
N LEU A 115 3.18 0.63 8.06
CA LEU A 115 4.11 -0.33 7.50
C LEU A 115 3.91 -1.69 8.18
N VAL A 116 3.58 -2.70 7.38
CA VAL A 116 3.40 -4.07 7.84
C VAL A 116 4.31 -5.03 7.05
N PRO A 117 4.80 -6.11 7.67
CA PRO A 117 5.45 -7.18 6.93
C PRO A 117 4.49 -7.77 5.89
N LYS A 118 5.02 -8.21 4.73
CA LYS A 118 4.29 -9.05 3.79
C LYS A 118 4.16 -10.49 4.33
N LYS A 119 3.64 -10.64 5.56
CA LYS A 119 3.41 -11.96 6.19
C LYS A 119 2.19 -12.69 5.60
N ARG A 120 1.37 -12.01 4.81
CA ARG A 120 0.12 -12.58 4.29
C ARG A 120 0.31 -13.10 2.88
N ILE A 121 0.03 -14.38 2.75
CA ILE A 121 -0.09 -15.04 1.46
C ILE A 121 -1.46 -14.67 0.91
N ILE A 122 -1.48 -14.01 -0.25
CA ILE A 122 -2.69 -13.56 -0.93
C ILE A 122 -2.66 -14.01 -2.39
N ALA A 123 -3.84 -14.24 -2.96
CA ALA A 123 -4.00 -14.37 -4.39
C ALA A 123 -3.70 -13.03 -5.10
N ALA A 124 -3.50 -13.08 -6.41
CA ALA A 124 -3.19 -11.90 -7.21
C ALA A 124 -4.32 -10.85 -7.14
N ASP A 125 -5.57 -11.27 -6.96
CA ASP A 125 -6.73 -10.39 -6.82
C ASP A 125 -6.91 -9.79 -5.41
N GLY A 126 -6.02 -10.10 -4.46
CA GLY A 126 -6.07 -9.67 -3.07
C GLY A 126 -6.75 -10.65 -2.10
N SER A 127 -7.35 -11.73 -2.61
CA SER A 127 -8.05 -12.74 -1.78
C SER A 127 -7.11 -13.43 -0.79
N PRO A 128 -7.54 -13.68 0.46
CA PRO A 128 -6.75 -14.45 1.42
C PRO A 128 -6.39 -15.84 0.88
N CYS A 129 -5.13 -16.22 1.03
CA CYS A 129 -4.64 -17.51 0.59
C CYS A 129 -4.39 -18.45 1.76
N LEU A 130 -4.89 -19.68 1.67
CA LEU A 130 -4.58 -20.73 2.65
C LEU A 130 -3.24 -21.40 2.33
N ARG A 131 -2.97 -21.64 1.05
CA ARG A 131 -1.74 -22.29 0.58
C ARG A 131 -1.35 -21.81 -0.79
N VAL A 132 -0.06 -21.53 -0.98
CA VAL A 132 0.52 -21.25 -2.29
C VAL A 132 1.32 -22.45 -2.80
N THR A 133 1.17 -22.72 -4.09
CA THR A 133 2.02 -23.64 -4.86
C THR A 133 2.60 -22.88 -6.03
N ASP A 134 3.93 -22.81 -6.09
CA ASP A 134 4.67 -22.12 -7.14
C ASP A 134 5.39 -23.14 -8.03
N PHE A 135 5.13 -23.08 -9.34
CA PHE A 135 5.74 -23.91 -10.37
C PHE A 135 6.26 -23.00 -11.49
N SER A 136 7.08 -23.54 -12.40
CA SER A 136 7.51 -22.77 -13.58
C SER A 136 6.34 -22.25 -14.44
N SER A 137 5.21 -22.94 -14.43
CA SER A 137 3.95 -22.57 -15.09
C SER A 137 3.10 -21.55 -14.31
N GLY A 138 3.57 -21.13 -13.13
CA GLY A 138 3.02 -20.02 -12.37
C GLY A 138 2.51 -20.37 -10.97
N CYS A 139 2.20 -19.30 -10.25
CA CYS A 139 1.82 -19.33 -8.85
C CYS A 139 0.32 -19.54 -8.72
N HIS A 140 -0.07 -20.53 -7.92
CA HIS A 140 -1.45 -20.86 -7.61
C HIS A 140 -1.70 -20.74 -6.11
N CYS A 141 -2.84 -20.16 -5.77
CA CYS A 141 -3.31 -19.90 -4.43
C CYS A 141 -4.62 -20.65 -4.18
N ASP A 142 -4.65 -21.49 -3.16
CA ASP A 142 -5.84 -22.17 -2.69
C ASP A 142 -6.58 -21.30 -1.66
N THR A 143 -7.84 -20.96 -1.94
CA THR A 143 -8.70 -20.17 -1.06
C THR A 143 -9.66 -21.02 -0.20
N GLY A 144 -9.53 -22.35 -0.23
CA GLY A 144 -10.39 -23.28 0.52
C GLY A 144 -11.70 -23.64 -0.19
N GLY A 145 -11.83 -23.25 -1.46
CA GLY A 145 -12.97 -23.56 -2.31
C GLY A 145 -12.65 -23.38 -3.80
N GLU A 146 -11.70 -22.51 -4.13
CA GLU A 146 -11.23 -22.28 -5.50
C GLU A 146 -9.71 -22.16 -5.54
N THR A 147 -9.12 -22.46 -6.69
CA THR A 147 -7.71 -22.16 -6.97
C THR A 147 -7.64 -20.88 -7.79
N ARG A 148 -6.97 -19.86 -7.26
CA ARG A 148 -6.73 -18.56 -7.89
C ARG A 148 -5.27 -18.39 -8.28
N ARG A 149 -4.97 -17.51 -9.21
CA ARG A 149 -3.56 -17.16 -9.53
C ARG A 149 -2.98 -16.29 -8.42
N CYS A 150 -1.69 -16.40 -8.17
CA CYS A 150 -0.94 -15.52 -7.28
C CYS A 150 0.28 -14.91 -7.95
N CYS A 151 0.91 -13.97 -7.26
CA CYS A 151 2.11 -13.29 -7.74
C CYS A 151 3.37 -13.97 -7.20
N SER A 152 4.32 -14.29 -8.07
CA SER A 152 5.70 -14.68 -7.72
C SER A 152 6.64 -13.46 -7.62
N SER A 153 6.21 -12.28 -8.09
CA SER A 153 6.92 -10.99 -7.89
C SER A 153 6.07 -10.00 -7.07
N PRO A 154 6.63 -8.87 -6.61
CA PRO A 154 5.81 -7.76 -6.10
C PRO A 154 4.75 -7.33 -7.13
N CYS A 155 3.58 -6.94 -6.61
CA CYS A 155 2.48 -6.39 -7.38
C CYS A 155 2.63 -4.88 -7.49
N LEU A 156 3.08 -4.42 -8.65
CA LEU A 156 3.53 -3.05 -8.89
C LEU A 156 2.68 -2.35 -9.93
N TYR A 157 2.48 -1.05 -9.77
CA TYR A 157 1.80 -0.24 -10.78
C TYR A 157 2.66 -0.10 -12.03
N GLN A 158 2.09 -0.35 -13.21
CA GLN A 158 2.75 -0.17 -14.50
C GLN A 158 2.05 0.93 -15.28
N ASP A 159 2.72 2.08 -15.47
CA ASP A 159 2.16 3.28 -16.12
C ASP A 159 1.69 2.99 -17.57
N ASN A 160 2.43 2.17 -18.31
CA ASN A 160 2.08 1.79 -19.69
C ASN A 160 0.82 0.92 -19.78
N LEU A 161 0.53 0.13 -18.75
CA LEU A 161 -0.66 -0.74 -18.67
C LEU A 161 -1.77 -0.13 -17.82
N LYS A 162 -1.50 1.01 -17.15
CA LYS A 162 -2.42 1.75 -16.28
C LYS A 162 -3.08 0.88 -15.20
N SER A 163 -2.37 -0.14 -14.75
CA SER A 163 -2.87 -1.12 -13.77
C SER A 163 -1.72 -1.74 -13.00
N TYR A 164 -2.06 -2.50 -11.96
CA TYR A 164 -1.10 -3.27 -11.18
C TYR A 164 -0.87 -4.63 -11.81
N TRP A 165 0.40 -4.99 -11.96
CA TRP A 165 0.81 -6.25 -12.56
C TRP A 165 1.92 -6.90 -11.75
N CYS A 166 1.97 -8.23 -11.83
CA CYS A 166 3.01 -9.03 -11.24
C CYS A 166 3.33 -10.22 -12.14
N SER A 167 4.49 -10.81 -11.94
CA SER A 167 4.82 -12.10 -12.55
C SER A 167 4.11 -13.21 -11.78
N SER A 168 3.69 -14.26 -12.48
CA SER A 168 3.21 -15.52 -11.95
C SER A 168 3.95 -16.64 -12.69
N GLY A 169 5.10 -17.05 -12.16
CA GLY A 169 6.07 -17.84 -12.90
C GLY A 169 6.62 -17.04 -14.10
N GLN A 170 6.41 -17.54 -15.32
CA GLN A 170 6.85 -16.88 -16.55
C GLN A 170 5.80 -15.93 -17.16
N GLU A 171 4.59 -15.90 -16.62
CA GLU A 171 3.51 -15.07 -17.14
C GLU A 171 3.39 -13.75 -16.39
N LEU A 172 2.96 -12.69 -17.08
CA LEU A 172 2.58 -11.43 -16.46
C LEU A 172 1.06 -11.39 -16.28
N ILE A 173 0.59 -11.16 -15.05
CA ILE A 173 -0.84 -11.13 -14.70
C ILE A 173 -1.22 -9.84 -13.99
N VAL A 174 -2.49 -9.43 -14.13
CA VAL A 174 -3.07 -8.33 -13.35
C VAL A 174 -3.15 -8.74 -11.89
N CYS A 175 -2.88 -7.80 -11.00
CA CYS A 175 -2.95 -8.01 -9.57
C CYS A 175 -3.56 -6.80 -8.84
N SER A 176 -3.88 -6.98 -7.57
CA SER A 176 -4.50 -6.00 -6.69
C SER A 176 -3.76 -6.04 -5.35
N PRO A 177 -2.79 -5.15 -5.14
CA PRO A 177 -2.02 -5.16 -3.92
C PRO A 177 -2.89 -4.62 -2.77
N PRO A 178 -2.77 -5.15 -1.55
CA PRO A 178 -3.35 -4.51 -0.39
C PRO A 178 -2.64 -3.16 -0.19
N TYR A 179 -3.42 -2.08 -0.09
CA TYR A 179 -2.87 -0.72 0.00
C TYR A 179 -3.55 0.14 1.06
N SER A 180 -4.76 -0.22 1.51
CA SER A 180 -5.52 0.58 2.48
C SER A 180 -6.22 -0.31 3.50
N LEU A 181 -6.31 0.19 4.71
CA LEU A 181 -7.02 -0.39 5.85
C LEU A 181 -8.30 0.37 6.18
N ILE A 182 -8.66 1.36 5.36
CA ILE A 182 -9.86 2.17 5.51
C ILE A 182 -10.66 2.28 4.21
N THR A 183 -11.98 2.36 4.35
CA THR A 183 -12.92 2.59 3.25
C THR A 183 -12.76 4.02 2.69
N TYR A 184 -13.45 4.31 1.58
CA TYR A 184 -13.51 5.68 1.04
C TYR A 184 -14.18 6.68 2.00
N LYS A 185 -14.91 6.19 3.02
CA LYS A 185 -15.51 7.01 4.09
C LYS A 185 -14.66 7.07 5.36
N GLY A 186 -13.47 6.47 5.34
CA GLY A 186 -12.58 6.40 6.52
C GLY A 186 -12.96 5.34 7.56
N GLU A 187 -13.88 4.41 7.26
CA GLU A 187 -14.22 3.32 8.19
C GLU A 187 -13.15 2.22 8.17
N ARG A 188 -12.82 1.65 9.33
CA ARG A 188 -11.75 0.65 9.45
C ARG A 188 -12.16 -0.71 8.87
N CYS A 189 -11.37 -1.18 7.90
CA CYS A 189 -11.40 -2.54 7.36
C CYS A 189 -10.80 -3.52 8.37
N LYS A 190 -11.18 -4.80 8.30
CA LYS A 190 -10.44 -5.86 8.99
C LYS A 190 -9.05 -5.96 8.41
N ASP A 191 -8.08 -6.33 9.24
CA ASP A 191 -6.73 -6.46 8.75
C ASP A 191 -6.64 -7.57 7.70
N ASP A 192 -7.25 -8.73 7.92
CA ASP A 192 -7.23 -9.89 7.00
C ASP A 192 -8.03 -9.68 5.70
N HIS A 193 -8.83 -8.62 5.62
CA HIS A 193 -9.57 -8.19 4.42
C HIS A 193 -9.36 -6.68 4.22
N PRO A 194 -8.13 -6.24 3.91
CA PRO A 194 -7.86 -4.84 3.62
C PRO A 194 -8.49 -4.47 2.28
N CYS A 195 -8.39 -3.20 1.87
CA CYS A 195 -8.86 -2.79 0.56
C CYS A 195 -8.14 -3.54 -0.57
N GLY A 196 -8.94 -4.19 -1.42
CA GLY A 196 -8.52 -4.95 -2.59
C GLY A 196 -9.69 -5.19 -3.53
N THR A 197 -9.46 -5.87 -4.65
CA THR A 197 -10.52 -6.19 -5.63
C THR A 197 -11.27 -7.47 -5.30
N PHE A 198 -10.59 -8.47 -4.73
CA PHE A 198 -11.18 -9.78 -4.42
C PHE A 198 -11.87 -10.47 -5.62
N GLY A 199 -11.41 -10.17 -6.84
CA GLY A 199 -11.97 -10.68 -8.10
C GLY A 199 -13.01 -9.77 -8.77
N GLU A 200 -13.32 -8.63 -8.16
CA GLU A 200 -14.30 -7.66 -8.67
C GLU A 200 -13.65 -6.53 -9.50
N ASP A 201 -14.46 -5.76 -10.23
CA ASP A 201 -14.03 -4.57 -10.97
C ASP A 201 -13.99 -3.29 -10.10
N TYR A 202 -14.15 -3.43 -8.78
CA TYR A 202 -14.12 -2.37 -7.78
C TYR A 202 -13.27 -2.75 -6.57
N TYR A 203 -12.85 -1.74 -5.82
CA TYR A 203 -12.12 -1.90 -4.57
C TYR A 203 -13.06 -1.79 -3.38
N TRP A 204 -12.88 -2.68 -2.42
CA TRP A 204 -13.75 -2.83 -1.27
C TRP A 204 -13.02 -3.59 -0.16
N CYS A 205 -13.61 -3.59 1.04
CA CYS A 205 -13.07 -4.32 2.18
C CYS A 205 -14.20 -4.75 3.12
N TYR A 206 -13.90 -5.72 3.99
CA TYR A 206 -14.81 -6.10 5.06
C TYR A 206 -14.54 -5.27 6.30
N LYS A 207 -15.49 -4.46 6.73
CA LYS A 207 -15.34 -3.59 7.91
C LYS A 207 -15.30 -4.40 9.20
N ILE A 208 -14.60 -3.87 10.19
CA ILE A 208 -14.61 -4.44 11.56
C ILE A 208 -16.03 -4.42 12.14
N SER A 209 -16.86 -3.45 11.72
CA SER A 209 -18.28 -3.34 12.09
C SER A 209 -19.19 -4.42 11.49
N GLY A 210 -18.65 -5.33 10.66
CA GLY A 210 -19.39 -6.51 10.19
C GLY A 210 -20.13 -6.35 8.86
N SER A 211 -19.68 -5.46 7.97
CA SER A 211 -20.27 -5.29 6.63
C SER A 211 -19.21 -4.96 5.59
N TRP A 212 -19.49 -5.25 4.32
CA TRP A 212 -18.66 -4.80 3.20
C TRP A 212 -18.91 -3.33 2.89
N ASP A 213 -17.86 -2.60 2.51
CA ASP A 213 -17.99 -1.25 1.97
C ASP A 213 -16.87 -0.98 0.95
N TYR A 214 -17.07 0.04 0.12
CA TYR A 214 -16.14 0.39 -0.94
C TYR A 214 -14.88 1.06 -0.41
N CYS A 215 -13.79 0.87 -1.13
CA CYS A 215 -12.52 1.55 -0.91
C CYS A 215 -12.23 2.51 -2.07
N SER A 216 -11.51 3.58 -1.79
CA SER A 216 -10.97 4.46 -2.83
C SER A 216 -9.88 3.73 -3.59
N PRO A 217 -9.99 3.49 -4.91
CA PRO A 217 -8.97 2.74 -5.64
C PRO A 217 -7.64 3.49 -5.60
N PRO A 218 -6.49 2.80 -5.74
CA PRO A 218 -5.17 3.43 -5.76
C PRO A 218 -4.87 4.13 -7.10
N LEU A 219 -5.79 5.01 -7.53
CA LEU A 219 -5.79 5.76 -8.79
C LEU A 219 -5.57 7.26 -8.51
N TRP A 220 -4.38 7.60 -8.05
CA TRP A 220 -4.01 8.95 -7.63
C TRP A 220 -3.93 9.98 -8.76
N ARG A 221 -3.89 9.52 -10.02
CA ARG A 221 -3.97 10.38 -11.23
C ARG A 221 -5.38 10.45 -11.82
N SER A 222 -6.38 9.95 -11.12
CA SER A 222 -7.76 10.02 -11.62
C SER A 222 -8.27 11.45 -11.60
N LYS A 223 -9.08 11.80 -12.60
CA LYS A 223 -9.48 13.18 -12.88
C LYS A 223 -10.96 13.27 -13.13
N ALA A 224 -11.60 14.27 -12.55
CA ALA A 224 -12.99 14.58 -12.78
C ALA A 224 -13.20 15.23 -14.15
N LYS A 225 -14.43 15.13 -14.66
CA LYS A 225 -14.87 15.73 -15.92
C LYS A 225 -14.69 17.25 -15.96
N ASN A 226 -14.66 17.91 -14.80
CA ASN A 226 -14.39 19.34 -14.67
C ASN A 226 -12.89 19.69 -14.80
N GLY A 227 -12.00 18.69 -14.97
CA GLY A 227 -10.55 18.86 -15.12
C GLY A 227 -9.77 18.87 -13.80
N GLN A 228 -10.44 18.78 -12.64
CA GLN A 228 -9.78 18.69 -11.34
C GLN A 228 -9.39 17.25 -11.02
N TYR A 229 -8.32 17.06 -10.24
CA TYR A 229 -7.98 15.74 -9.72
C TYR A 229 -9.03 15.26 -8.71
N CYS A 230 -9.34 13.98 -8.78
CA CYS A 230 -10.17 13.33 -7.77
C CYS A 230 -9.44 13.30 -6.44
N ARG A 231 -10.18 13.43 -5.34
CA ARG A 231 -9.62 13.29 -3.99
C ARG A 231 -9.05 11.89 -3.77
N SER A 232 -8.00 11.81 -2.95
CA SER A 232 -7.32 10.56 -2.59
C SER A 232 -8.23 9.56 -1.90
N ASP A 233 -9.09 10.04 -1.00
CA ASP A 233 -10.10 9.25 -0.29
C ASP A 233 -11.32 8.90 -1.14
N ASN A 234 -11.42 9.43 -2.37
CA ASN A 234 -12.51 9.14 -3.28
C ASN A 234 -12.07 9.21 -4.75
N ALA A 235 -11.05 8.44 -5.12
CA ALA A 235 -10.54 8.37 -6.49
C ALA A 235 -11.58 7.77 -7.45
N CYS A 236 -11.39 7.94 -8.75
CA CYS A 236 -12.43 7.59 -9.73
C CYS A 236 -12.85 6.11 -9.71
N ALA A 237 -14.07 5.81 -9.23
CA ALA A 237 -14.66 4.48 -9.21
C ALA A 237 -16.20 4.52 -9.21
N LYS A 238 -16.83 3.36 -9.33
CA LYS A 238 -18.30 3.23 -9.34
C LYS A 238 -18.93 3.48 -7.97
N TYR A 239 -18.32 2.98 -6.89
CA TYR A 239 -18.89 3.06 -5.53
C TYR A 239 -20.37 2.65 -5.45
N GLY A 240 -20.73 1.55 -6.13
CA GLY A 240 -22.11 1.06 -6.22
C GLY A 240 -23.03 1.84 -7.17
N SER A 241 -22.49 2.78 -7.96
CA SER A 241 -23.21 3.53 -9.00
C SER A 241 -23.04 2.90 -10.39
N SER A 242 -23.90 3.26 -11.33
CA SER A 242 -23.83 2.83 -12.73
C SER A 242 -22.71 3.50 -13.53
N SER A 243 -22.21 4.65 -13.07
CA SER A 243 -21.10 5.38 -13.69
C SER A 243 -20.01 5.66 -12.66
N ARG A 244 -18.76 5.79 -13.10
CA ARG A 244 -17.67 6.21 -12.23
C ARG A 244 -17.82 7.66 -11.84
N TRP A 245 -17.48 7.95 -10.60
CA TRP A 245 -17.48 9.30 -10.06
C TRP A 245 -16.41 9.46 -8.99
N CYS A 246 -16.09 10.71 -8.70
CA CYS A 246 -15.24 11.09 -7.58
C CYS A 246 -15.69 12.43 -6.99
N PHE A 247 -15.24 12.70 -5.78
CA PHE A 247 -15.23 14.04 -5.20
C PHE A 247 -13.96 14.77 -5.62
N THR A 248 -14.10 16.07 -5.87
CA THR A 248 -12.99 17.01 -6.05
C THR A 248 -12.91 17.96 -4.85
N ASP A 249 -11.88 18.78 -4.78
CA ASP A 249 -11.68 19.74 -3.67
C ASP A 249 -12.73 20.85 -3.63
N ASP A 250 -13.51 21.03 -4.70
CA ASP A 250 -14.71 21.88 -4.71
C ASP A 250 -15.88 21.31 -3.87
N GLY A 251 -15.73 20.09 -3.33
CA GLY A 251 -16.73 19.38 -2.53
C GLY A 251 -17.84 18.72 -3.35
N ASN A 252 -17.81 18.81 -4.68
CA ASN A 252 -18.85 18.29 -5.56
C ASN A 252 -18.48 16.92 -6.12
N LYS A 253 -19.53 16.15 -6.42
CA LYS A 253 -19.44 14.87 -7.11
C LYS A 253 -19.41 15.10 -8.62
N HIS A 254 -18.41 14.53 -9.29
CA HIS A 254 -18.27 14.60 -10.75
C HIS A 254 -18.11 13.20 -11.35
N LYS A 255 -18.56 13.02 -12.60
CA LYS A 255 -18.07 11.89 -13.42
C LYS A 255 -16.57 12.04 -13.61
N CYS A 256 -15.87 10.95 -13.84
CA CYS A 256 -14.40 10.96 -13.82
C CYS A 256 -13.81 9.93 -14.79
N CYS A 257 -12.52 10.11 -15.06
CA CYS A 257 -11.67 9.22 -15.82
C CYS A 257 -10.65 8.61 -14.84
N THR A 258 -10.34 7.32 -15.02
CA THR A 258 -9.42 6.57 -14.15
C THR A 258 -7.97 7.00 -14.29
N SER A 259 -7.64 7.78 -15.32
CA SER A 259 -6.29 8.27 -15.60
C SER A 259 -6.32 9.67 -16.22
N ASP A 260 -5.23 10.41 -16.02
CA ASP A 260 -4.98 11.73 -16.62
C ASP A 260 -4.27 11.57 -17.98
N ASP A 261 -4.99 11.06 -18.97
CA ASP A 261 -4.48 10.86 -20.32
C ASP A 261 -5.36 11.49 -21.41
N CYS A 262 -4.84 11.52 -22.63
CA CYS A 262 -5.45 12.19 -23.78
C CYS A 262 -6.42 11.32 -24.59
N SER A 263 -6.68 10.10 -24.16
CA SER A 263 -7.33 9.06 -24.97
C SER A 263 -8.39 8.28 -24.22
N SER A 264 -8.65 8.59 -22.95
CA SER A 264 -9.64 7.93 -22.12
C SER A 264 -10.83 8.84 -21.84
N THR A 265 -12.02 8.25 -21.87
CA THR A 265 -13.26 8.97 -21.59
C THR A 265 -13.83 8.62 -20.22
N VAL A 266 -14.84 9.37 -19.78
CA VAL A 266 -15.56 9.12 -18.52
C VAL A 266 -16.31 7.77 -18.50
N SER A 267 -16.50 7.16 -19.66
CA SER A 267 -17.15 5.84 -19.82
C SER A 267 -16.14 4.74 -20.15
N ASP A 268 -14.83 4.96 -19.93
CA ASP A 268 -13.71 4.06 -20.26
C ASP A 268 -13.61 3.70 -21.75
N GLN A 269 -14.13 4.54 -22.64
CA GLN A 269 -13.91 4.37 -24.06
C GLN A 269 -12.55 4.95 -24.46
N THR A 270 -11.98 4.39 -25.52
CA THR A 270 -10.73 4.89 -26.11
C THR A 270 -11.06 5.88 -27.23
N CYS A 271 -10.55 7.10 -27.12
CA CYS A 271 -10.61 8.11 -28.17
C CYS A 271 -9.83 7.67 -29.41
N LYS A 272 -10.28 8.10 -30.59
CA LYS A 272 -9.52 7.85 -31.82
C LYS A 272 -8.18 8.61 -31.79
N PRO A 273 -7.12 8.04 -32.40
CA PRO A 273 -5.80 8.68 -32.41
C PRO A 273 -5.78 10.09 -33.03
N ASP A 274 -6.62 10.33 -34.03
CA ASP A 274 -6.81 11.60 -34.74
C ASP A 274 -7.83 12.53 -34.09
N HIS A 275 -8.53 12.06 -33.05
CA HIS A 275 -9.55 12.80 -32.34
C HIS A 275 -9.39 12.65 -30.83
N ARG A 276 -8.24 13.08 -30.30
CA ARG A 276 -7.93 13.03 -28.86
C ARG A 276 -8.85 13.93 -28.04
N CYS A 277 -8.78 13.76 -26.72
CA CYS A 277 -9.49 14.62 -25.79
C CYS A 277 -9.13 16.10 -25.98
N GLY A 278 -10.15 16.92 -26.25
CA GLY A 278 -10.00 18.35 -26.50
C GLY A 278 -11.35 19.06 -26.47
N TYR A 279 -11.33 20.37 -26.64
CA TYR A 279 -12.57 21.17 -26.67
C TYR A 279 -13.31 21.05 -27.99
N HIS A 280 -12.61 20.90 -29.12
CA HIS A 280 -13.22 20.78 -30.46
C HIS A 280 -14.33 21.81 -30.73
N GLY A 281 -14.14 23.06 -30.27
CA GLY A 281 -15.12 24.15 -30.40
C GLY A 281 -16.20 24.21 -29.31
N GLU A 282 -16.23 23.27 -28.38
CA GLU A 282 -17.18 23.18 -27.27
C GLU A 282 -16.63 23.78 -25.97
N LYS A 283 -17.50 23.94 -24.97
CA LYS A 283 -17.12 24.38 -23.61
C LYS A 283 -16.63 23.24 -22.70
N TYR A 284 -16.65 22.01 -23.19
CA TYR A 284 -16.33 20.81 -22.44
C TYR A 284 -15.35 19.94 -23.24
N LEU A 285 -14.64 19.08 -22.53
CA LEU A 285 -13.69 18.15 -23.12
C LEU A 285 -14.40 16.88 -23.59
N TRP A 286 -14.12 16.45 -24.81
CA TRP A 286 -14.74 15.30 -25.44
C TRP A 286 -13.83 14.76 -26.54
N CYS A 287 -14.17 13.57 -27.02
CA CYS A 287 -13.47 12.94 -28.13
C CYS A 287 -14.41 12.02 -28.92
N TYR A 288 -14.08 11.78 -30.18
CA TYR A 288 -14.72 10.73 -30.96
C TYR A 288 -14.04 9.41 -30.62
N THR A 289 -14.80 8.42 -30.18
CA THR A 289 -14.30 7.15 -29.67
C THR A 289 -14.10 6.14 -30.80
N THR A 290 -13.26 5.15 -30.53
CA THR A 290 -12.94 4.07 -31.47
C THR A 290 -14.15 3.19 -31.81
N ASP A 291 -15.16 3.14 -30.95
CA ASP A 291 -16.45 2.47 -31.19
C ASP A 291 -17.44 3.28 -32.07
N GLY A 292 -17.05 4.50 -32.47
CA GLY A 292 -17.86 5.35 -33.36
C GLY A 292 -18.86 6.25 -32.65
N SER A 293 -18.72 6.49 -31.35
CA SER A 293 -19.55 7.40 -30.57
C SER A 293 -18.78 8.66 -30.09
N TRP A 294 -19.46 9.59 -29.43
CA TRP A 294 -18.86 10.76 -28.81
C TRP A 294 -18.97 10.64 -27.30
N ASP A 295 -17.88 10.90 -26.58
CA ASP A 295 -17.90 10.83 -25.13
C ASP A 295 -17.01 11.90 -24.49
N TYR A 296 -17.29 12.20 -23.22
CA TYR A 296 -16.61 13.23 -22.45
C TYR A 296 -15.25 12.77 -21.96
N CYS A 297 -14.32 13.70 -21.95
CA CYS A 297 -12.97 13.51 -21.42
C CYS A 297 -12.77 14.29 -20.11
N CYS A 298 -11.66 14.01 -19.44
CA CYS A 298 -11.25 14.69 -18.21
C CYS A 298 -9.97 15.54 -18.38
N THR A 299 -9.24 15.33 -19.48
CA THR A 299 -7.95 15.98 -19.74
C THR A 299 -7.93 16.62 -21.11
N SER A 300 -7.51 17.88 -21.18
CA SER A 300 -7.33 18.58 -22.45
C SER A 300 -5.91 18.35 -22.96
N CYS A 301 -5.75 18.00 -24.23
CA CYS A 301 -4.45 17.70 -24.82
C CYS A 301 -4.13 18.46 -26.12
N GLY A 302 -4.88 19.53 -26.42
CA GLY A 302 -4.72 20.35 -27.62
C GLY A 302 -6.04 20.68 -28.27
#